data_AF-A0A6A4R492-F1
#
_entry.id   AF-A0A6A4R492-F1
#
_cell.length_a   1.000
_cell.length_b   1.000
_cell.length_c   1.000
_cell.angle_alpha   90.00
_cell.angle_beta   90.00
_cell.angle_gamma   90.00
#
_symmetry.space_group_name_H-M   'P 1'
#
loop_
_entity.id
_entity.type
_entity.pdbx_description
1 polymer ?
#
loop_
_entity_poly.entity_id
_entity_poly.type
_entity_poly.pdbx_seq_one_letter_code
_entity_poly.pdbx_strand_id
1 'polypeptide(L)'
;MTNKQLSEIPPYIYQFTAFEDILSGVATTNVLIDVIGEFIDIEMSNLNQCRRRSSSACETKGHLYQPKLMVIRNNISCTLWGQFASQLLKYERDHKFGPIVVILTLAKIREAKGNIIFSSWS
;
A
#
# COMPACT_ATOMS: atom_id res chain seq x y z
N MET A 1 22.28 -9.64 -34.47
CA MET A 1 21.18 -9.94 -33.52
C MET A 1 20.31 -8.71 -33.43
N THR A 2 19.18 -8.69 -34.14
CA THR A 2 18.25 -7.56 -34.13
C THR A 2 17.51 -7.55 -32.80
N ASN A 3 17.61 -6.43 -32.08
CA ASN A 3 16.81 -6.10 -30.92
C ASN A 3 15.33 -6.27 -31.29
N LYS A 4 14.74 -7.44 -30.99
CA LYS A 4 13.29 -7.60 -31.02
C LYS A 4 12.76 -6.63 -29.98
N GLN A 5 12.12 -5.59 -30.49
CA GLN A 5 11.60 -4.48 -29.73
C GLN A 5 10.72 -5.00 -28.60
N LEU A 6 10.95 -4.54 -27.38
CA LEU A 6 10.06 -4.70 -26.23
C LEU A 6 8.72 -3.94 -26.41
N SER A 7 8.36 -3.56 -27.64
CA SER A 7 7.18 -2.76 -27.99
C SER A 7 5.87 -3.56 -27.95
N GLU A 8 5.91 -4.85 -27.61
CA GLU A 8 4.73 -5.74 -27.63
C GLU A 8 4.14 -6.05 -26.24
N ILE A 9 4.73 -5.57 -25.13
CA ILE A 9 4.17 -5.81 -23.80
C ILE A 9 3.09 -4.76 -23.50
N PRO A 10 1.81 -5.15 -23.36
CA PRO A 10 0.76 -4.21 -23.03
C PRO A 10 0.99 -3.64 -21.62
N PRO A 11 0.65 -2.34 -21.40
CA PRO A 11 0.71 -1.76 -20.08
C PRO A 11 -0.25 -2.47 -19.13
N TYR A 12 0.04 -2.40 -17.84
CA TYR A 12 -0.86 -2.92 -16.82
C TYR A 12 -2.24 -2.26 -16.94
N ILE A 13 -3.30 -3.08 -16.99
CA ILE A 13 -4.69 -2.62 -17.03
C ILE A 13 -5.22 -2.65 -15.60
N TYR A 14 -5.52 -1.47 -15.05
CA TYR A 14 -6.07 -1.34 -13.72
C TYR A 14 -7.55 -1.71 -13.69
N GLN A 15 -7.95 -2.50 -12.69
CA GLN A 15 -9.35 -2.79 -12.41
C GLN A 15 -9.72 -2.26 -11.02
N PHE A 16 -9.99 -0.96 -10.95
CA PHE A 16 -10.26 -0.30 -9.68
C PHE A 16 -11.54 -0.79 -9.03
N THR A 17 -11.42 -1.19 -7.75
CA THR A 17 -12.55 -1.49 -6.88
C THR A 17 -12.96 -0.23 -6.14
N ALA A 18 -14.27 0.07 -6.12
CA ALA A 18 -14.81 1.25 -5.45
C ALA A 18 -14.68 1.12 -3.92
N PHE A 19 -14.52 2.25 -3.22
CA PHE A 19 -14.42 2.25 -1.76
C PHE A 19 -15.71 1.75 -1.10
N GLU A 20 -16.86 2.04 -1.70
CA GLU A 20 -18.17 1.61 -1.24
C GLU A 20 -18.28 0.08 -1.26
N ASP A 21 -17.77 -0.57 -2.30
CA ASP A 21 -17.76 -2.04 -2.42
C ASP A 21 -16.84 -2.67 -1.37
N ILE A 22 -15.74 -2.01 -1.04
CA ILE A 22 -14.78 -2.45 -0.01
C ILE A 22 -15.40 -2.30 1.38
N LEU A 23 -15.98 -1.14 1.69
CA LEU A 23 -16.57 -0.83 2.99
C LEU A 23 -17.87 -1.59 3.26
N SER A 24 -18.64 -1.91 2.22
CA SER A 24 -19.86 -2.73 2.33
C SER A 24 -19.58 -4.23 2.39
N GLY A 25 -18.34 -4.66 2.16
CA GLY A 25 -17.93 -6.07 2.16
C GLY A 25 -18.29 -6.84 0.88
N VAL A 26 -18.75 -6.16 -0.17
CA VAL A 26 -18.94 -6.74 -1.51
C VAL A 26 -17.59 -7.23 -2.07
N ALA A 27 -16.54 -6.42 -1.90
CA ALA A 27 -15.17 -6.83 -2.15
C ALA A 27 -14.64 -7.66 -0.96
N THR A 28 -14.46 -8.96 -1.18
CA THR A 28 -14.10 -9.90 -0.11
C THR A 28 -12.59 -9.97 0.16
N THR A 29 -12.20 -10.45 1.34
CA THR A 29 -10.77 -10.57 1.75
C THR A 29 -9.96 -11.61 0.96
N ASN A 30 -10.60 -12.37 0.07
CA ASN A 30 -10.00 -13.46 -0.69
C ASN A 30 -9.57 -13.06 -2.11
N VAL A 31 -9.85 -11.82 -2.53
CA VAL A 31 -9.44 -11.28 -3.82
C VAL A 31 -8.36 -10.22 -3.67
N LEU A 32 -7.53 -10.07 -4.69
CA LEU A 32 -6.61 -8.94 -4.84
C LEU A 32 -7.31 -7.86 -5.65
N ILE A 33 -7.19 -6.62 -5.22
CA ILE A 33 -7.90 -5.49 -5.83
C ILE A 33 -6.92 -4.39 -6.23
N ASP A 34 -7.30 -3.60 -7.23
CA ASP A 34 -6.66 -2.31 -7.46
C ASP A 34 -7.49 -1.21 -6.82
N VAL A 35 -6.83 -0.26 -6.15
CA VAL A 35 -7.48 0.86 -5.48
C VAL A 35 -6.77 2.14 -5.87
N ILE A 36 -7.55 3.16 -6.22
CA ILE A 36 -7.06 4.52 -6.45
C ILE A 36 -7.67 5.45 -5.40
N GLY A 37 -6.84 6.29 -4.80
CA GLY A 37 -7.33 7.24 -3.81
C GLY A 37 -6.37 8.35 -3.50
N GLU A 38 -6.89 9.40 -2.88
CA GLU A 38 -6.11 10.50 -2.35
C GLU A 38 -5.40 10.07 -1.07
N PHE A 39 -4.11 10.31 -1.02
CA PHE A 39 -3.29 10.17 0.17
C PHE A 39 -3.65 11.26 1.18
N ILE A 40 -3.87 10.86 2.42
CA ILE A 40 -4.22 11.77 3.52
C ILE A 40 -3.01 11.98 4.44
N ASP A 41 -2.44 10.89 4.93
CA ASP A 41 -1.32 10.95 5.88
C ASP A 41 -0.53 9.62 5.91
N ILE A 42 0.67 9.64 6.49
CA ILE A 42 1.47 8.47 6.79
C ILE A 42 1.97 8.47 8.24
N GLU A 43 1.41 7.58 9.05
CA GLU A 43 1.77 7.43 10.45
C GLU A 43 2.79 6.32 10.67
N MET A 44 3.60 6.44 11.74
CA MET A 44 4.33 5.28 12.26
C MET A 44 3.32 4.33 12.91
N SER A 45 3.28 3.08 12.45
CA SER A 45 2.50 2.09 13.16
C SER A 45 3.10 1.88 14.56
N ASN A 46 2.35 2.21 15.60
CA ASN A 46 2.75 1.90 16.97
C ASN A 46 2.93 0.38 17.11
N LEU A 47 4.19 -0.06 17.16
CA LEU A 47 4.63 -1.47 17.19
C LEU A 47 4.09 -2.30 18.37
N ASN A 48 3.38 -1.67 19.30
CA ASN A 48 2.84 -2.30 20.50
C ASN A 48 1.72 -3.34 20.23
N GLN A 49 1.29 -3.54 18.97
CA GLN A 49 0.20 -4.46 18.62
C GLN A 49 0.62 -5.79 17.97
N CYS A 50 1.89 -6.00 17.63
CA CYS A 50 2.37 -7.29 17.09
C CYS A 50 3.13 -8.09 18.14
N ARG A 51 2.46 -8.42 19.25
CA ARG A 51 3.02 -9.27 20.31
C ARG A 51 2.79 -10.76 20.02
N ARG A 52 3.21 -11.25 18.86
CA ARG A 52 3.38 -12.69 18.60
C ARG A 52 4.63 -12.95 17.75
N ARG A 53 5.62 -13.53 18.46
CA ARG A 53 6.84 -14.25 18.06
C ARG A 53 7.40 -14.04 16.63
N SER A 54 8.70 -13.70 16.65
CA SER A 54 9.71 -13.70 15.56
C SER A 54 9.58 -12.61 14.49
N SER A 55 10.40 -11.57 14.67
CA SER A 55 10.95 -10.68 13.63
C SER A 55 9.96 -9.75 12.91
N SER A 56 9.47 -8.71 13.59
CA SER A 56 8.66 -7.63 12.98
C SER A 56 9.49 -6.53 12.30
N ALA A 57 10.78 -6.77 12.09
CA ALA A 57 11.63 -6.03 11.18
C ALA A 57 12.35 -7.05 10.31
N CYS A 58 12.27 -6.92 8.99
CA CYS A 58 13.14 -7.65 8.09
C CYS A 58 14.52 -6.97 8.14
N GLU A 59 15.37 -7.40 9.07
CA GLU A 59 16.77 -7.01 9.08
C GLU A 59 17.49 -7.71 7.92
N THR A 60 17.55 -7.02 6.78
CA THR A 60 18.48 -7.39 5.72
C THR A 60 19.57 -6.33 5.69
N LYS A 61 20.80 -6.69 6.06
CA LYS A 61 21.99 -5.81 6.04
C LYS A 61 21.84 -4.50 6.84
N GLY A 62 21.36 -4.57 8.08
CA GLY A 62 21.42 -3.45 9.05
C GLY A 62 20.46 -2.28 8.79
N HIS A 63 19.56 -2.36 7.81
CA HIS A 63 18.46 -1.41 7.66
C HIS A 63 17.20 -1.95 8.34
N LEU A 64 16.76 -1.28 9.41
CA LEU A 64 15.52 -1.58 10.09
C LEU A 64 14.35 -1.03 9.24
N TYR A 65 13.68 -1.90 8.49
CA TYR A 65 12.46 -1.51 7.77
C TYR A 65 11.26 -1.58 8.70
N GLN A 66 10.90 -0.43 9.26
CA GLN A 66 9.67 -0.30 10.06
C GLN A 66 8.46 -0.14 9.14
N PRO A 67 7.35 -0.85 9.40
CA PRO A 67 6.10 -0.62 8.68
C PRO A 67 5.60 0.80 8.91
N LYS A 68 5.01 1.38 7.87
CA LYS A 68 4.29 2.66 7.97
C LYS A 68 2.86 2.49 7.54
N LEU A 69 1.96 3.16 8.24
CA LEU A 69 0.54 3.13 7.95
C LEU A 69 0.20 4.35 7.10
N MET A 70 -0.05 4.12 5.82
CA MET A 70 -0.58 5.13 4.92
C MET A 70 -2.10 5.18 5.06
N VAL A 71 -2.67 6.37 5.20
CA VAL A 71 -4.12 6.59 5.21
C VAL A 71 -4.53 7.14 3.86
N ILE A 72 -5.52 6.49 3.25
CA ILE A 72 -6.17 6.90 2.01
C ILE A 72 -7.56 7.45 2.36
N ARG A 73 -8.07 8.35 1.51
CA ARG A 73 -9.44 8.88 1.60
C ARG A 73 -10.46 7.76 1.89
N ASN A 74 -11.48 8.10 2.68
CA ASN A 74 -12.46 7.17 3.29
C ASN A 74 -11.89 6.33 4.44
N ASN A 75 -10.80 6.80 5.08
CA ASN A 75 -10.17 6.21 6.27
C ASN A 75 -9.69 4.76 6.10
N ILE A 76 -9.40 4.36 4.86
CA ILE A 76 -8.81 3.05 4.60
C ILE A 76 -7.30 3.17 4.78
N SER A 77 -6.72 2.27 5.55
CA SER A 77 -5.28 2.28 5.80
C SER A 77 -4.55 1.26 4.92
N CYS A 78 -3.27 1.47 4.67
CA CYS A 78 -2.40 0.55 3.96
C CYS A 78 -1.07 0.46 4.70
N THR A 79 -0.62 -0.76 5.00
CA THR A 79 0.70 -0.96 5.58
C THR A 79 1.74 -1.02 4.46
N LEU A 80 2.57 0.02 4.39
CA LEU A 80 3.72 0.10 3.50
C LEU A 80 4.98 -0.39 4.20
N TRP A 81 5.82 -1.10 3.44
CA TRP A 81 7.07 -1.66 3.94
C TRP A 81 8.23 -1.18 3.10
N GLY A 82 9.43 -1.34 3.65
CA GLY A 82 10.65 -1.28 2.85
C GLY A 82 10.90 0.09 2.20
N GLN A 83 11.31 0.04 0.94
CA GLN A 83 11.60 1.23 0.15
C GLN A 83 10.34 2.03 -0.22
N PHE A 84 9.17 1.38 -0.33
CA PHE A 84 7.91 2.09 -0.65
C PHE A 84 7.52 3.09 0.44
N ALA A 85 7.65 2.68 1.71
CA ALA A 85 7.44 3.60 2.84
C ALA A 85 8.40 4.79 2.78
N SER A 86 9.69 4.55 2.52
CA SER A 86 10.71 5.60 2.42
C SER A 86 10.50 6.54 1.23
N GLN A 87 10.09 6.02 0.08
CA GLN A 87 9.81 6.80 -1.12
C GLN A 87 8.60 7.72 -0.92
N LEU A 88 7.51 7.22 -0.33
CA LEU A 88 6.32 8.02 -0.09
C LEU A 88 6.61 9.18 0.88
N LEU A 89 7.36 8.95 1.96
CA LEU A 89 7.76 10.04 2.88
C LEU A 89 8.65 11.09 2.23
N LYS A 90 9.52 10.66 1.31
CA LYS A 90 10.36 11.60 0.59
C LYS A 90 9.49 12.43 -0.35
N TYR A 91 8.59 11.77 -1.08
CA TYR A 91 7.67 12.44 -1.99
C TYR A 91 6.75 13.41 -1.24
N GLU A 92 6.13 13.00 -0.14
CA GLU A 92 5.25 13.84 0.69
C GLU A 92 5.97 15.10 1.20
N ARG A 93 7.20 14.98 1.70
CA ARG A 93 8.00 16.16 2.13
C ARG A 93 8.41 17.09 0.99
N ASP A 94 8.75 16.52 -0.17
CA ASP A 94 9.22 17.28 -1.32
C ASP A 94 8.04 17.89 -2.12
N HIS A 95 6.84 17.34 -1.97
CA HIS A 95 5.63 17.73 -2.68
C HIS A 95 5.01 18.98 -2.06
N LYS A 96 4.93 20.06 -2.84
CA LYS A 96 4.54 21.39 -2.35
C LYS A 96 3.11 21.80 -2.70
N PHE A 97 2.48 21.14 -3.68
CA PHE A 97 1.22 21.62 -4.24
C PHE A 97 0.30 20.49 -4.71
N GLY A 98 -0.96 20.56 -4.26
CA GLY A 98 -2.04 19.68 -4.72
C GLY A 98 -2.10 18.33 -4.00
N PRO A 99 -3.19 17.57 -4.19
CA PRO A 99 -3.37 16.27 -3.56
C PRO A 99 -2.39 15.24 -4.14
N ILE A 100 -1.90 14.35 -3.29
CA ILE A 100 -1.12 13.18 -3.70
C ILE A 100 -2.13 12.07 -4.00
N VAL A 101 -2.09 11.49 -5.19
CA VAL A 101 -2.94 10.35 -5.57
C VAL A 101 -2.09 9.08 -5.56
N VAL A 102 -2.59 8.04 -4.92
CA VAL A 102 -1.94 6.74 -4.81
C VAL A 102 -2.77 5.70 -5.53
N ILE A 103 -2.08 4.85 -6.29
CA ILE A 103 -2.64 3.64 -6.87
C ILE A 103 -1.98 2.46 -6.18
N LEU A 104 -2.79 1.61 -5.55
CA LEU A 104 -2.38 0.33 -4.99
C LEU A 104 -2.85 -0.75 -5.95
N THR A 105 -1.92 -1.51 -6.51
CA THR A 105 -2.24 -2.66 -7.36
C THR A 105 -2.13 -3.96 -6.59
N LEU A 106 -2.98 -4.93 -6.94
CA LEU A 106 -2.99 -6.26 -6.34
C LEU A 106 -2.99 -6.23 -4.80
N ALA A 107 -3.69 -5.26 -4.22
CA ALA A 107 -3.77 -5.05 -2.79
C ALA A 107 -4.65 -6.12 -2.14
N LYS A 108 -4.18 -6.69 -1.03
CA LYS A 108 -4.99 -7.61 -0.23
C LYS A 108 -5.77 -6.84 0.83
N ILE A 109 -7.09 -7.02 0.84
CA ILE A 109 -7.98 -6.52 1.89
C ILE A 109 -7.78 -7.35 3.17
N ARG A 110 -7.60 -6.68 4.30
CA ARG A 110 -7.58 -7.28 5.64
C ARG A 110 -8.43 -6.46 6.59
N GLU A 111 -9.12 -7.12 7.50
CA GLU A 111 -9.79 -6.45 8.62
C GLU A 111 -8.88 -6.46 9.84
N ALA A 112 -8.69 -5.30 10.47
CA ALA A 112 -7.96 -5.16 11.71
C ALA A 112 -8.68 -4.18 12.63
N LYS A 113 -9.20 -4.69 13.76
CA LYS A 113 -9.89 -3.87 14.79
C LYS A 113 -11.04 -3.01 14.26
N GLY A 114 -11.77 -3.48 13.25
CA GLY A 114 -12.86 -2.75 12.61
C GLY A 114 -12.43 -1.79 11.49
N ASN A 115 -11.13 -1.69 11.21
CA ASN A 115 -10.61 -0.91 10.09
C ASN A 115 -10.17 -1.82 8.95
N ILE A 116 -10.36 -1.37 7.72
CA ILE A 116 -9.86 -2.06 6.52
C ILE A 116 -8.41 -1.62 6.29
N ILE A 117 -7.53 -2.61 6.17
CA ILE A 117 -6.10 -2.42 5.92
C ILE A 117 -5.71 -3.14 4.64
N PHE A 118 -5.02 -2.45 3.75
CA PHE A 118 -4.33 -3.06 2.63
C PHE A 118 -2.93 -3.52 3.02
N SER A 119 -2.50 -4.67 2.53
CA SER A 119 -1.10 -5.10 2.58
C SER A 119 -0.57 -5.33 1.17
N SER A 120 0.44 -4.58 0.78
CA SER A 120 1.26 -4.83 -0.42
C SER A 120 2.42 -5.76 -0.03
N TRP A 121 2.58 -6.85 -0.78
CA TRP A 121 3.76 -7.73 -0.67
C TRP A 121 4.80 -7.24 -1.68
N SER A 122 5.99 -6.91 -1.19
CA SER A 122 7.17 -6.64 -2.01
C SER A 122 8.16 -7.78 -1.90
#